data_AF-A0A521SW85-F1
#
_entry.id   AF-A0A521SW85-F1
#
_cell.length_a   1.000
_cell.length_b   1.000
_cell.length_c   1.000
_cell.angle_alpha   90.00
_cell.angle_beta   90.00
_cell.angle_gamma   90.00
#
_symmetry.space_group_name_H-M   'P 1'
#
loop_
_entity.id
_entity.type
_entity.pdbx_description
1 polymer ?
#
loop_
_entity_poly.entity_id
_entity_poly.type
_entity_poly.pdbx_seq_one_letter_code
_entity_poly.pdbx_strand_id
1 'polypeptide(L)'
;APESRRNEMLRLLEGGLEDISVSRAGQAWGIPLPFDPKSVVYVWYDALINYAAAVGYGTNDADFAKWWPASLHLIGKDIARFHCVVWPAMLMSVGAPLPKQVFGHGWVTFKGEKMSKSLGTVVDPLEAADRLGPDPLRLFLAKEIVFGGDGDFSWDRFEEKYNADLANNLGNLVSRVTSMVQRYRQGALAMTAAPGDLAERASECVARYRAHMDALQLESAIAEVFRFTDATNEYIASRQPWALAKSDQAALDAVLWNATEAVRLIAALLGPVMPSSCEEILDRVGAAGADRTSLTFALAGTKTTSQREALWPRLETKEKSVTDEPVKPTDAVPTPEAPKPVEQWPMDQRISIDDFLKIDLRVVKVLTAEKVAGSKKLMKLTVDAGSEQRTLVAGIAEAYEAEQLVGRHVAIVANLKPAKLMGIESNGMVLAASPDGGKPILVNFETPPAPGTRIR
;
A
#
# COMPACT_ATOMS: atom_id res chain seq x y z
N ALA A 1 15.56 -6.14 10.78
CA ALA A 1 15.02 -4.80 11.15
C ALA A 1 15.59 -3.75 10.23
N PRO A 2 14.89 -2.65 9.90
CA PRO A 2 15.32 -1.73 8.86
C PRO A 2 16.72 -1.16 9.17
N GLU A 3 17.64 -1.25 8.21
CA GLU A 3 19.03 -0.77 8.40
C GLU A 3 19.09 0.70 8.80
N SER A 4 18.15 1.50 8.31
CA SER A 4 18.01 2.91 8.66
C SER A 4 17.87 3.14 10.17
N ARG A 5 17.04 2.34 10.86
CA ARG A 5 16.84 2.41 12.31
C ARG A 5 18.07 1.95 13.08
N ARG A 6 18.74 0.90 12.61
CA ARG A 6 20.02 0.45 13.20
C ARG A 6 21.06 1.56 13.15
N ASN A 7 21.23 2.21 12.00
CA ASN A 7 22.21 3.28 11.80
C ASN A 7 21.88 4.54 12.61
N GLU A 8 20.60 4.81 12.85
CA GLU A 8 20.15 5.88 13.75
C GLU A 8 20.56 5.60 15.21
N MET A 9 20.30 4.38 15.70
CA MET A 9 20.66 3.99 17.07
C MET A 9 22.18 3.91 17.27
N LEU A 10 22.94 3.44 16.28
CA LEU A 10 24.41 3.43 16.35
C LEU A 10 25.00 4.83 16.47
N ARG A 11 24.50 5.79 15.66
CA ARG A 11 24.94 7.19 15.75
C ARG A 11 24.59 7.82 17.10
N LEU A 12 23.45 7.46 17.69
CA LEU A 12 23.10 7.89 19.05
C LEU A 12 24.12 7.37 20.08
N LEU A 13 24.54 6.10 19.96
CA LEU A 13 25.54 5.51 20.86
C LEU A 13 26.92 6.14 20.68
N GLU A 14 27.33 6.40 19.44
CA GLU A 14 28.60 7.07 19.10
C GLU A 14 28.66 8.50 19.67
N GLY A 15 27.52 9.18 19.76
CA GLY A 15 27.40 10.51 20.35
C GLY A 15 27.57 10.55 21.87
N GLY A 16 27.59 9.39 22.54
CA GLY A 16 27.61 9.29 23.99
C GLY A 16 26.21 9.28 24.60
N LEU A 17 26.10 8.69 25.79
CA LEU A 17 24.85 8.56 26.53
C LEU A 17 24.93 9.34 27.84
N GLU A 18 23.81 9.95 28.22
CA GLU A 18 23.62 10.60 29.52
C GLU A 18 22.77 9.72 30.44
N ASP A 19 22.94 9.92 31.75
CA ASP A 19 22.09 9.29 32.75
C ASP A 19 20.62 9.70 32.57
N ILE A 20 19.73 8.72 32.73
CA ILE A 20 18.29 8.92 32.55
C ILE A 20 17.62 8.91 33.92
N SER A 21 16.88 9.97 34.22
CA SER A 21 16.08 10.01 35.44
C SER A 21 14.93 9.00 35.40
N VAL A 22 14.96 8.05 36.33
CA VAL A 22 13.96 6.97 36.48
C VAL A 22 12.85 7.27 37.48
N SER A 23 12.82 8.47 38.07
CA SER A 23 11.84 8.88 39.09
C SER A 23 11.14 10.19 38.75
N ARG A 24 9.93 10.40 39.27
CA ARG A 24 9.17 11.66 39.18
C ARG A 24 8.62 12.02 40.56
N ALA A 25 8.98 13.20 41.06
CA ALA A 25 8.45 13.73 42.32
C ALA A 25 7.10 14.44 42.10
N GLY A 26 6.21 14.39 43.09
CA GLY A 26 4.98 15.18 43.11
C GLY A 26 3.87 14.69 42.17
N GLN A 27 4.01 13.52 41.56
CA GLN A 27 2.94 12.88 40.79
C GLN A 27 2.16 11.92 41.68
N ALA A 28 0.83 12.03 41.67
CA ALA A 28 -0.06 11.15 42.44
C ALA A 28 -0.34 9.79 41.76
N TRP A 29 -0.08 9.69 40.45
CA TRP A 29 -0.36 8.50 39.64
C TRP A 29 0.95 7.88 39.15
N GLY A 30 1.20 6.62 39.54
CA GLY A 30 2.38 5.84 39.15
C GLY A 30 2.73 4.78 40.20
N ILE A 31 3.74 3.95 39.90
CA ILE A 31 4.25 2.96 40.86
C ILE A 31 5.16 3.69 41.87
N PRO A 32 4.87 3.67 43.20
CA PRO A 32 5.73 4.31 44.19
C PRO A 32 7.12 3.67 44.22
N LEU A 33 8.17 4.49 44.42
CA LEU A 33 9.50 3.94 44.65
C LEU A 33 9.58 3.28 46.03
N PRO A 34 10.17 2.08 46.16
CA PRO A 34 10.21 1.36 47.43
C PRO A 34 11.04 2.09 48.50
N PHE A 35 11.98 2.95 48.10
CA PHE A 35 12.86 3.72 48.97
C PHE A 35 12.49 5.22 49.08
N ASP A 36 11.56 5.72 48.27
CA ASP A 36 11.01 7.08 48.37
C ASP A 36 9.53 7.11 47.93
N PRO A 37 8.59 6.80 48.83
CA PRO A 37 7.16 6.72 48.49
C PRO A 37 6.51 8.04 48.04
N LYS A 38 7.21 9.19 48.19
CA LYS A 38 6.75 10.49 47.69
C LYS A 38 7.04 10.70 46.21
N SER A 39 7.83 9.80 45.63
CA SER A 39 8.20 9.77 44.22
C SER A 39 7.65 8.50 43.57
N VAL A 40 7.29 8.61 42.29
CA VAL A 40 6.86 7.48 41.47
C VAL A 40 7.92 7.12 40.43
N VAL A 41 7.89 5.89 39.96
CA VAL A 41 8.69 5.43 38.81
C VAL A 41 8.31 6.24 37.57
N TYR A 42 9.30 6.63 36.78
CA TYR A 42 9.06 7.26 35.49
C TYR A 42 8.35 6.29 34.54
N VAL A 43 7.24 6.71 33.94
CA VAL A 43 6.38 5.87 33.09
C VAL A 43 7.13 5.09 32.00
N TRP A 44 8.18 5.62 31.38
CA TRP A 44 8.93 4.86 30.37
C TRP A 44 9.75 3.72 30.97
N TYR A 45 10.11 3.82 32.25
CA TYR A 45 10.81 2.78 32.98
C TYR A 45 9.86 1.63 33.36
N ASP A 46 8.68 1.94 33.92
CA ASP A 46 7.69 0.90 34.25
C ASP A 46 7.02 0.31 33.01
N ALA A 47 6.76 1.12 31.98
CA ALA A 47 6.08 0.66 30.77
C ALA A 47 6.88 -0.43 30.09
N LEU A 48 8.21 -0.36 30.00
CA LEU A 48 9.02 -1.40 29.37
C LEU A 48 8.92 -2.76 30.08
N ILE A 49 8.64 -2.77 31.39
CA ILE A 49 8.48 -4.00 32.18
C ILE A 49 7.21 -4.76 31.76
N ASN A 50 6.25 -4.10 31.09
CA ASN A 50 5.02 -4.74 30.60
C ASN A 50 5.31 -6.02 29.79
N TYR A 51 6.40 -6.04 29.00
CA TYR A 51 6.75 -7.19 28.16
C TYR A 51 7.08 -8.43 28.98
N ALA A 52 7.71 -8.26 30.15
CA ALA A 52 7.99 -9.36 31.06
C ALA A 52 6.74 -9.73 31.89
N ALA A 53 6.05 -8.72 32.42
CA ALA A 53 4.85 -8.92 33.24
C ALA A 53 3.72 -9.62 32.48
N ALA A 54 3.48 -9.25 31.21
CA ALA A 54 2.42 -9.80 30.37
C ALA A 54 2.57 -11.31 30.09
N VAL A 55 3.79 -11.84 30.18
CA VAL A 55 4.07 -13.27 29.98
C VAL A 55 4.37 -14.01 31.28
N GLY A 56 4.07 -13.41 32.43
CA GLY A 56 4.07 -14.13 33.72
C GLY A 56 5.16 -13.71 34.71
N TYR A 57 5.96 -12.67 34.45
CA TYR A 57 6.96 -12.23 35.43
C TYR A 57 6.31 -11.84 36.76
N GLY A 58 6.66 -12.56 37.83
CA GLY A 58 6.11 -12.35 39.18
C GLY A 58 4.70 -12.92 39.40
N THR A 59 4.11 -13.61 38.42
CA THR A 59 2.74 -14.17 38.52
C THR A 59 2.62 -15.61 38.03
N ASN A 60 3.39 -16.01 37.01
CA ASN A 60 3.42 -17.38 36.46
C ASN A 60 4.80 -17.70 35.84
N ASP A 61 5.63 -18.41 36.60
CA ASP A 61 7.00 -18.77 36.18
C ASP A 61 7.03 -19.70 34.96
N ALA A 62 6.02 -20.56 34.78
CA ALA A 62 5.98 -21.49 33.66
C ALA A 62 5.74 -20.77 32.32
N ASP A 63 4.82 -19.79 32.31
CA ASP A 63 4.59 -18.95 31.13
C ASP A 63 5.80 -18.04 30.87
N PHE A 64 6.40 -17.49 31.93
CA PHE A 64 7.55 -16.61 31.78
C PHE A 64 8.73 -17.36 31.16
N ALA A 65 9.05 -18.56 31.66
CA ALA A 65 10.10 -19.40 31.11
C ALA A 65 9.84 -19.84 29.66
N LYS A 66 8.57 -19.97 29.25
CA LYS A 66 8.20 -20.36 27.88
C LYS A 66 8.39 -19.23 26.88
N TRP A 67 8.04 -18.00 27.26
CA TRP A 67 7.93 -16.88 26.32
C TRP A 67 9.05 -15.84 26.43
N TRP A 68 9.78 -15.81 27.55
CA TRP A 68 10.89 -14.89 27.76
C TRP A 68 12.24 -15.54 27.39
N PRO A 69 13.15 -14.85 26.68
CA PRO A 69 13.05 -13.48 26.17
C PRO A 69 12.20 -13.37 24.90
N ALA A 70 11.63 -12.18 24.68
CA ALA A 70 10.85 -11.88 23.50
C ALA A 70 11.66 -12.10 22.21
N SER A 71 11.06 -12.78 21.23
CA SER A 71 11.70 -13.01 19.92
C SER A 71 11.63 -11.78 19.01
N LEU A 72 10.60 -10.93 19.17
CA LEU A 72 10.42 -9.71 18.40
C LEU A 72 9.68 -8.65 19.23
N HIS A 73 10.20 -7.43 19.25
CA HIS A 73 9.45 -6.23 19.64
C HIS A 73 9.06 -5.47 18.37
N LEU A 74 7.76 -5.32 18.12
CA LEU A 74 7.23 -4.48 17.05
C LEU A 74 6.78 -3.15 17.64
N ILE A 75 7.36 -2.05 17.15
CA ILE A 75 7.18 -0.70 17.71
C ILE A 75 7.10 0.36 16.61
N GLY A 76 6.60 1.55 16.96
CA GLY A 76 6.78 2.75 16.14
C GLY A 76 8.23 3.25 16.18
N LYS A 77 8.70 3.86 15.08
CA LYS A 77 10.08 4.40 15.00
C LYS A 77 10.41 5.46 16.05
N ASP A 78 9.41 6.18 16.55
CA ASP A 78 9.55 7.26 17.53
C ASP A 78 9.96 6.78 18.93
N ILE A 79 9.71 5.50 19.25
CA ILE A 79 10.04 4.91 20.54
C ILE A 79 11.23 3.93 20.45
N ALA A 80 11.96 3.96 19.33
CA ALA A 80 13.11 3.08 19.07
C ALA A 80 14.22 3.26 20.11
N ARG A 81 14.51 4.49 20.55
CA ARG A 81 15.52 4.75 21.60
C ARG A 81 15.21 3.99 22.90
N PHE A 82 13.94 3.93 23.30
CA PHE A 82 13.55 3.21 24.52
C PHE A 82 13.78 1.70 24.39
N HIS A 83 13.52 1.12 23.22
CA HIS A 83 13.60 -0.33 23.02
C HIS A 83 14.98 -0.84 22.60
N CYS A 84 15.80 0.03 21.99
CA CYS A 84 17.14 -0.32 21.50
C CYS A 84 18.27 0.12 22.44
N VAL A 85 18.01 1.06 23.36
CA VAL A 85 19.03 1.59 24.28
C VAL A 85 18.59 1.44 25.73
N VAL A 86 17.49 2.07 26.12
CA VAL A 86 17.06 2.12 27.54
C VAL A 86 16.71 0.73 28.05
N TRP A 87 15.87 0.00 27.32
CA TRP A 87 15.41 -1.33 27.72
C TRP A 87 16.54 -2.36 27.79
N PRO A 88 17.44 -2.50 26.79
CA PRO A 88 18.61 -3.34 26.93
C PRO A 88 19.50 -2.96 28.10
N ALA A 89 19.72 -1.67 28.36
CA ALA A 89 20.51 -1.22 29.52
C ALA A 89 19.85 -1.63 30.86
N MET A 90 18.53 -1.49 30.99
CA MET A 90 17.78 -1.95 32.16
C MET A 90 17.94 -3.46 32.37
N LEU A 91 17.76 -4.25 31.31
CA LEU A 91 17.90 -5.71 31.37
C LEU A 91 19.32 -6.14 31.71
N MET A 92 20.33 -5.52 31.09
CA MET A 92 21.74 -5.76 31.40
C MET A 92 22.08 -5.43 32.86
N SER A 93 21.53 -4.33 33.40
CA SER A 93 21.75 -3.92 34.78
C SER A 93 21.31 -4.96 35.81
N VAL A 94 20.33 -5.82 35.46
CA VAL A 94 19.82 -6.89 36.32
C VAL A 94 20.21 -8.30 35.83
N GLY A 95 21.06 -8.39 34.80
CA GLY A 95 21.50 -9.67 34.23
C GLY A 95 20.43 -10.45 33.48
N ALA A 96 19.35 -9.79 33.04
CA ALA A 96 18.26 -10.43 32.29
C ALA A 96 18.57 -10.56 30.79
N PRO A 97 18.03 -11.59 30.10
CA PRO A 97 18.28 -11.78 28.68
C PRO A 97 17.58 -10.70 27.83
N LEU A 98 18.24 -10.32 26.72
CA LEU A 98 17.77 -9.30 25.79
C LEU A 98 16.72 -9.85 24.81
N PRO A 99 15.84 -8.99 24.27
CA PRO A 99 14.99 -9.38 23.14
C PRO A 99 15.85 -9.74 21.92
N LYS A 100 15.42 -10.73 21.13
CA LYS A 100 16.19 -11.21 19.97
C LYS A 100 16.21 -10.20 18.81
N GLN A 101 15.11 -9.46 18.63
CA GLN A 101 14.98 -8.47 17.55
C GLN A 101 14.03 -7.34 17.95
N VAL A 102 14.34 -6.11 17.51
CA VAL A 102 13.43 -4.96 17.57
C VAL A 102 13.17 -4.47 16.15
N PHE A 103 11.91 -4.30 15.78
CA PHE A 103 11.48 -3.76 14.49
C PHE A 103 10.68 -2.48 14.70
N GLY A 104 11.22 -1.36 14.20
CA GLY A 104 10.55 -0.06 14.22
C GLY A 104 9.88 0.26 12.88
N HIS A 105 8.54 0.22 12.84
CA HIS A 105 7.77 0.62 11.66
C HIS A 105 7.64 2.14 11.55
N GLY A 106 7.39 2.65 10.33
CA GLY A 106 7.19 4.08 10.11
C GLY A 106 5.79 4.56 10.46
N TRP A 107 5.53 5.83 10.18
CA TRP A 107 4.25 6.46 10.43
C TRP A 107 3.25 6.18 9.32
N VAL A 108 1.97 6.19 9.67
CA VAL A 108 0.89 6.35 8.69
C VAL A 108 0.49 7.83 8.67
N THR A 109 0.53 8.42 7.49
CA THR A 109 0.15 9.81 7.22
C THR A 109 -1.21 9.87 6.54
N PHE A 110 -1.82 11.06 6.49
CA PHE A 110 -3.07 11.30 5.77
C PHE A 110 -2.84 12.39 4.73
N LYS A 111 -2.99 12.05 3.44
CA LYS A 111 -2.70 12.94 2.31
C LYS A 111 -1.31 13.58 2.38
N GLY A 112 -0.31 12.83 2.85
CA GLY A 112 1.08 13.25 3.01
C GLY A 112 1.36 14.06 4.28
N GLU A 113 0.35 14.33 5.11
CA GLU A 113 0.52 15.07 6.36
C GLU A 113 0.46 14.15 7.59
N LYS A 114 1.17 14.54 8.65
CA LYS A 114 1.05 13.85 9.94
C LYS A 114 -0.35 14.10 10.50
N MET A 115 -1.05 13.03 10.86
CA MET A 115 -2.37 13.13 11.46
C MET A 115 -2.33 13.98 12.74
N SER A 116 -3.19 14.99 12.81
CA SER A 116 -3.29 15.87 13.97
C SER A 116 -4.74 16.19 14.30
N LYS A 117 -5.11 16.03 15.57
CA LYS A 117 -6.43 16.43 16.09
C LYS A 117 -6.69 17.92 15.88
N SER A 118 -5.65 18.76 15.95
CA SER A 118 -5.79 20.21 15.78
C SER A 118 -6.02 20.64 14.33
N LEU A 119 -5.57 19.83 13.36
CA LEU A 119 -5.71 20.11 11.92
C LEU A 119 -6.90 19.37 11.29
N GLY A 120 -7.61 18.55 12.06
CA GLY A 120 -8.75 17.77 11.56
C GLY A 120 -8.35 16.66 10.57
N THR A 121 -7.07 16.30 10.51
CA THR A 121 -6.52 15.29 9.58
C THR A 121 -6.41 13.89 10.18
N VAL A 122 -7.06 13.66 11.33
CA VAL A 122 -7.08 12.34 11.96
C VAL A 122 -8.09 11.46 11.25
N VAL A 123 -7.63 10.31 10.76
CA VAL A 123 -8.51 9.23 10.34
C VAL A 123 -8.67 8.28 11.52
N ASP A 124 -9.91 8.10 11.98
CA ASP A 124 -10.21 7.06 12.95
C ASP A 124 -10.19 5.70 12.22
N PRO A 125 -9.35 4.73 12.62
CA PRO A 125 -9.36 3.40 12.01
C PRO A 125 -10.73 2.71 12.13
N LEU A 126 -11.55 3.05 13.12
CA LEU A 126 -12.91 2.54 13.24
C LEU A 126 -13.82 3.09 12.15
N GLU A 127 -13.67 4.36 11.76
CA GLU A 127 -14.42 4.93 10.63
C GLU A 127 -14.09 4.20 9.33
N ALA A 128 -12.81 3.89 9.10
CA ALA A 128 -12.40 3.14 7.92
C ALA A 128 -12.90 1.68 7.94
N ALA A 129 -12.87 1.04 9.10
CA ALA A 129 -13.40 -0.31 9.28
C ALA A 129 -14.93 -0.36 9.13
N ASP A 130 -15.67 0.64 9.60
CA ASP A 130 -17.12 0.73 9.44
C ASP A 130 -17.51 0.95 7.98
N ARG A 131 -16.69 1.66 7.20
CA ARG A 131 -16.96 1.97 5.80
C ARG A 131 -16.87 0.74 4.89
N LEU A 132 -15.77 -0.02 4.95
CA LEU A 132 -15.50 -1.13 4.03
C LEU A 132 -15.24 -2.48 4.71
N GLY A 133 -15.17 -2.50 6.03
CA GLY A 133 -14.88 -3.68 6.84
C GLY A 133 -13.45 -3.66 7.42
N PRO A 134 -13.24 -4.38 8.54
CA PRO A 134 -11.93 -4.48 9.17
C PRO A 134 -10.90 -5.23 8.32
N ASP A 135 -11.32 -6.26 7.58
CA ASP A 135 -10.42 -7.06 6.74
C ASP A 135 -9.86 -6.27 5.56
N PRO A 136 -10.68 -5.51 4.80
CA PRO A 136 -10.14 -4.61 3.78
C PRO A 136 -9.17 -3.56 4.33
N LEU A 137 -9.46 -2.98 5.51
CA LEU A 137 -8.53 -2.05 6.15
C LEU A 137 -7.20 -2.73 6.50
N ARG A 138 -7.24 -3.92 7.10
CA ARG A 138 -6.04 -4.71 7.41
C ARG A 138 -5.24 -5.04 6.16
N LEU A 139 -5.90 -5.44 5.07
CA LEU A 139 -5.26 -5.69 3.80
C LEU A 139 -4.59 -4.43 3.25
N PHE A 140 -5.29 -3.30 3.25
CA PHE A 140 -4.74 -2.02 2.79
C PHE A 140 -3.47 -1.67 3.56
N LEU A 141 -3.52 -1.68 4.89
CA LEU A 141 -2.38 -1.33 5.74
C LEU A 141 -1.20 -2.30 5.56
N ALA A 142 -1.46 -3.58 5.32
CA ALA A 142 -0.40 -4.59 5.19
C ALA A 142 0.19 -4.70 3.77
N LYS A 143 -0.59 -4.37 2.72
CA LYS A 143 -0.20 -4.50 1.31
C LYS A 143 0.25 -3.20 0.66
N GLU A 144 -0.39 -2.07 0.98
CA GLU A 144 -0.12 -0.79 0.32
C GLU A 144 0.92 0.05 1.04
N ILE A 145 1.10 -0.16 2.35
CA ILE A 145 2.10 0.54 3.14
C ILE A 145 3.32 -0.35 3.30
N VAL A 146 4.48 0.10 2.81
CA VAL A 146 5.75 -0.61 2.93
C VAL A 146 6.12 -0.73 4.41
N PHE A 147 6.23 -1.97 4.90
CA PHE A 147 6.46 -2.18 6.32
C PHE A 147 7.89 -1.79 6.71
N GLY A 148 8.02 -0.82 7.62
CA GLY A 148 9.31 -0.23 8.03
C GLY A 148 9.54 1.19 7.51
N GLY A 149 8.86 1.58 6.43
CA GLY A 149 8.80 2.96 5.93
C GLY A 149 7.59 3.72 6.45
N ASP A 150 7.54 5.02 6.15
CA ASP A 150 6.31 5.79 6.32
C ASP A 150 5.37 5.47 5.14
N GLY A 151 4.07 5.44 5.42
CA GLY A 151 3.01 5.24 4.43
C GLY A 151 1.98 6.34 4.48
N ASP A 152 1.20 6.47 3.41
CA ASP A 152 0.11 7.42 3.32
C ASP A 152 -1.23 6.70 3.15
N PHE A 153 -2.23 7.16 3.91
CA PHE A 153 -3.61 6.75 3.79
C PHE A 153 -4.42 7.86 3.13
N SER A 154 -5.25 7.51 2.16
CA SER A 154 -6.32 8.36 1.65
C SER A 154 -7.56 7.52 1.39
N TRP A 155 -8.74 8.13 1.56
CA TRP A 155 -10.02 7.47 1.29
C TRP A 155 -10.11 6.98 -0.15
N ASP A 156 -9.69 7.81 -1.10
CA ASP A 156 -9.72 7.48 -2.53
C ASP A 156 -8.87 6.25 -2.83
N ARG A 157 -7.64 6.19 -2.28
CA ARG A 157 -6.75 5.04 -2.48
C ARG A 157 -7.28 3.79 -1.77
N PHE A 158 -7.90 3.93 -0.61
CA PHE A 158 -8.50 2.81 0.11
C PHE A 158 -9.65 2.19 -0.69
N GLU A 159 -10.55 3.01 -1.25
CA GLU A 159 -11.66 2.56 -2.10
C GLU A 159 -11.19 1.99 -3.44
N GLU A 160 -10.20 2.62 -4.07
CA GLU A 160 -9.58 2.12 -5.29
C GLU A 160 -9.02 0.70 -5.09
N LYS A 161 -8.27 0.50 -4.00
CA LYS A 161 -7.64 -0.79 -3.69
C LYS A 161 -8.64 -1.84 -3.26
N TYR A 162 -9.68 -1.46 -2.52
CA TYR A 162 -10.83 -2.33 -2.28
C TYR A 162 -11.41 -2.83 -3.60
N ASN A 163 -11.72 -1.94 -4.53
CA ASN A 163 -12.31 -2.33 -5.81
C ASN A 163 -11.35 -3.19 -6.64
N ALA A 164 -10.08 -2.80 -6.76
CA ALA A 164 -9.10 -3.48 -7.59
C ALA A 164 -8.73 -4.87 -7.05
N ASP A 165 -8.29 -4.95 -5.79
CA ASP A 165 -7.75 -6.18 -5.22
C ASP A 165 -8.89 -7.12 -4.75
N LEU A 166 -9.93 -6.58 -4.13
CA LEU A 166 -10.98 -7.41 -3.52
C LEU A 166 -12.15 -7.65 -4.45
N ALA A 167 -12.87 -6.60 -4.87
CA ALA A 167 -14.10 -6.79 -5.64
C ALA A 167 -13.82 -7.39 -7.04
N ASN A 168 -12.86 -6.80 -7.77
CA ASN A 168 -12.60 -7.14 -9.17
C ASN A 168 -11.65 -8.33 -9.36
N ASN A 169 -10.76 -8.59 -8.40
CA ASN A 169 -9.79 -9.68 -8.50
C ASN A 169 -10.16 -10.89 -7.62
N LEU A 170 -9.84 -10.87 -6.33
CA LEU A 170 -10.01 -12.05 -5.47
C LEU A 170 -11.48 -12.48 -5.34
N GLY A 171 -12.39 -11.55 -5.07
CA GLY A 171 -13.82 -11.80 -4.94
C GLY A 171 -14.43 -12.34 -6.23
N ASN A 172 -14.05 -11.76 -7.38
CA ASN A 172 -14.45 -12.25 -8.69
C ASN A 172 -13.91 -13.67 -8.96
N LEU A 173 -12.65 -13.96 -8.62
CA LEU A 173 -12.09 -15.31 -8.75
C LEU A 173 -12.91 -16.33 -7.92
N VAL A 174 -13.17 -16.03 -6.65
CA VAL A 174 -13.97 -16.90 -5.76
C VAL A 174 -15.36 -17.13 -6.34
N SER A 175 -16.03 -16.06 -6.79
CA SER A 175 -17.37 -16.14 -7.39
C SER A 175 -17.38 -16.98 -8.67
N ARG A 176 -16.41 -16.78 -9.57
CA ARG A 176 -16.30 -17.52 -10.83
C ARG A 176 -16.04 -19.00 -10.59
N VAL A 177 -15.11 -19.33 -9.70
CA VAL A 177 -14.78 -20.74 -9.37
C VAL A 177 -16.00 -21.44 -8.79
N THR A 178 -16.61 -20.89 -7.74
CA THR A 178 -17.80 -21.51 -7.10
C THR A 178 -18.98 -21.63 -8.06
N SER A 179 -19.20 -20.62 -8.92
CA SER A 179 -20.26 -20.66 -9.94
C SER A 179 -20.02 -21.74 -11.00
N MET A 180 -18.77 -21.93 -11.46
CA MET A 180 -18.45 -22.99 -12.42
C MET A 180 -18.64 -24.38 -11.80
N VAL A 181 -18.21 -24.56 -10.55
CA VAL A 181 -18.41 -25.84 -9.82
C VAL A 181 -19.90 -26.12 -9.61
N GLN A 182 -20.67 -25.11 -9.20
CA GLN A 182 -22.12 -25.23 -9.08
C GLN A 182 -22.76 -25.62 -10.42
N ARG A 183 -22.40 -24.91 -11.51
CA ARG A 183 -22.98 -25.13 -12.84
C ARG A 183 -22.67 -26.50 -13.42
N TYR A 184 -21.42 -26.94 -13.34
CA TYR A 184 -20.98 -28.15 -14.04
C TYR A 184 -21.00 -29.41 -13.18
N ARG A 185 -21.00 -29.26 -11.85
CA ARG A 185 -20.89 -30.37 -10.88
C ARG A 185 -21.84 -30.26 -9.70
N GLN A 186 -22.82 -29.35 -9.75
CA GLN A 186 -23.83 -29.19 -8.69
C GLN A 186 -23.21 -28.95 -7.30
N GLY A 187 -22.04 -28.30 -7.28
CA GLY A 187 -21.34 -27.95 -6.04
C GLY A 187 -20.42 -29.07 -5.52
N ALA A 188 -20.44 -30.27 -6.08
CA ALA A 188 -19.67 -31.41 -5.57
C ALA A 188 -18.45 -31.71 -6.44
N LEU A 189 -17.25 -31.67 -5.87
CA LEU A 189 -16.01 -32.09 -6.53
C LEU A 189 -15.39 -33.28 -5.80
N ALA A 190 -14.86 -34.22 -6.57
CA ALA A 190 -13.96 -35.25 -6.09
C ALA A 190 -12.59 -35.05 -6.73
N MET A 191 -11.53 -35.38 -6.01
CA MET A 191 -10.18 -35.35 -6.59
C MET A 191 -10.10 -36.36 -7.75
N THR A 192 -9.73 -35.88 -8.94
CA THR A 192 -9.71 -36.73 -10.16
C THR A 192 -8.31 -37.05 -10.69
N ALA A 193 -7.25 -36.28 -10.36
CA ALA A 193 -5.88 -36.55 -10.80
C ALA A 193 -4.80 -35.76 -10.01
N ALA A 194 -3.53 -36.07 -10.29
CA ALA A 194 -2.33 -35.44 -9.72
C ALA A 194 -2.27 -33.91 -9.95
N PRO A 195 -1.50 -33.17 -9.12
CA PRO A 195 -1.46 -31.71 -9.16
C PRO A 195 -1.03 -31.21 -10.55
N GLY A 196 -1.82 -30.30 -11.14
CA GLY A 196 -1.53 -29.69 -12.45
C GLY A 196 -0.59 -28.47 -12.36
N ASP A 197 -0.47 -27.70 -13.44
CA ASP A 197 0.45 -26.54 -13.55
C ASP A 197 0.37 -25.51 -12.41
N LEU A 198 -0.78 -25.41 -11.72
CA LEU A 198 -0.93 -24.51 -10.57
C LEU A 198 -0.16 -24.97 -9.33
N ALA A 199 0.20 -26.25 -9.22
CA ALA A 199 0.87 -26.80 -8.06
C ALA A 199 2.31 -26.28 -7.90
N GLU A 200 3.03 -26.15 -9.02
CA GLU A 200 4.37 -25.56 -9.03
C GLU A 200 4.31 -24.07 -8.64
N ARG A 201 3.40 -23.31 -9.27
CA ARG A 201 3.16 -21.90 -8.93
C ARG A 201 2.74 -21.72 -7.47
N ALA A 202 1.94 -22.63 -6.93
CA ALA A 202 1.53 -22.65 -5.53
C ALA A 202 2.74 -22.87 -4.59
N SER A 203 3.59 -23.86 -4.90
CA SER A 203 4.79 -24.15 -4.11
C SER A 203 5.74 -22.96 -4.08
N GLU A 204 5.97 -22.33 -5.22
CA GLU A 204 6.78 -21.12 -5.31
C GLU A 204 6.18 -19.94 -4.52
N CYS A 205 4.87 -19.71 -4.65
CA CYS A 205 4.17 -18.67 -3.89
C CYS A 205 4.34 -18.87 -2.38
N VAL A 206 4.13 -20.10 -1.88
CA VAL A 206 4.31 -20.43 -0.45
C VAL A 206 5.75 -20.20 0.00
N ALA A 207 6.73 -20.61 -0.80
CA ALA A 207 8.14 -20.41 -0.49
C ALA A 207 8.51 -18.93 -0.39
N ARG A 208 8.12 -18.12 -1.39
CA ARG A 208 8.37 -16.67 -1.42
C ARG A 208 7.61 -15.94 -0.30
N TYR A 209 6.33 -16.29 -0.09
CA TYR A 209 5.51 -15.75 1.00
C TYR A 209 6.19 -15.95 2.37
N ARG A 210 6.63 -17.18 2.67
CA ARG A 210 7.31 -17.48 3.95
C ARG A 210 8.60 -16.68 4.10
N ALA A 211 9.44 -16.64 3.06
CA ALA A 211 10.68 -15.87 3.09
C ALA A 211 10.42 -14.37 3.37
N HIS A 212 9.40 -13.78 2.75
CA HIS A 212 9.01 -12.40 3.00
C HIS A 212 8.44 -12.19 4.40
N MET A 213 7.59 -13.10 4.90
CA MET A 213 7.05 -13.02 6.26
C MET A 213 8.14 -13.10 7.33
N ASP A 214 9.09 -14.03 7.18
CA ASP A 214 10.24 -14.19 8.08
C ASP A 214 11.15 -12.94 8.06
N ALA A 215 11.25 -12.28 6.91
CA ALA A 215 11.97 -11.02 6.74
C ALA A 215 11.17 -9.77 7.20
N LEU A 216 9.93 -9.94 7.68
CA LEU A 216 8.99 -8.86 8.02
C LEU A 216 8.69 -7.92 6.83
N GLN A 217 8.60 -8.47 5.62
CA GLN A 217 8.23 -7.79 4.37
C GLN A 217 6.78 -8.11 4.02
N LEU A 218 5.84 -7.60 4.82
CA LEU A 218 4.42 -7.98 4.74
C LEU A 218 3.81 -7.65 3.38
N GLU A 219 4.15 -6.49 2.82
CA GLU A 219 3.64 -6.05 1.52
C GLU A 219 4.08 -6.98 0.39
N SER A 220 5.35 -7.41 0.44
CA SER A 220 5.94 -8.32 -0.54
C SER A 220 5.34 -9.72 -0.43
N ALA A 221 5.13 -10.21 0.81
CA ALA A 221 4.45 -11.49 1.06
C ALA A 221 3.04 -11.50 0.47
N ILE A 222 2.24 -10.47 0.76
CA ILE A 222 0.87 -10.37 0.26
C ILE A 222 0.85 -10.21 -1.27
N ALA A 223 1.79 -9.45 -1.84
CA ALA A 223 1.90 -9.31 -3.29
C ALA A 223 2.16 -10.65 -4.01
N GLU A 224 2.91 -11.59 -3.42
CA GLU A 224 3.04 -12.95 -3.96
C GLU A 224 1.69 -13.68 -4.02
N VAL A 225 0.85 -13.51 -3.00
CA VAL A 225 -0.47 -14.14 -2.99
C VAL A 225 -1.36 -13.57 -4.10
N PHE A 226 -1.32 -12.26 -4.34
CA PHE A 226 -2.05 -11.65 -5.46
C PHE A 226 -1.50 -12.05 -6.83
N ARG A 227 -0.17 -12.18 -6.99
CA ARG A 227 0.42 -12.79 -8.21
C ARG A 227 -0.12 -14.21 -8.45
N PHE A 228 -0.28 -14.99 -7.39
CA PHE A 228 -0.86 -16.33 -7.49
C PHE A 228 -2.37 -16.30 -7.80
N THR A 229 -3.11 -15.34 -7.28
CA THR A 229 -4.51 -15.05 -7.67
C THR A 229 -4.61 -14.76 -9.17
N ASP A 230 -3.74 -13.90 -9.70
CA ASP A 230 -3.70 -13.53 -11.12
C ASP A 230 -3.33 -14.75 -11.99
N ALA A 231 -2.31 -15.52 -11.60
CA ALA A 231 -1.94 -16.78 -12.23
C ALA A 231 -3.10 -17.80 -12.27
N THR A 232 -3.96 -17.81 -11.24
CA THR A 232 -5.14 -18.68 -11.19
C THR A 232 -6.22 -18.19 -12.16
N ASN A 233 -6.42 -16.89 -12.27
CA ASN A 233 -7.31 -16.30 -13.28
C ASN A 233 -6.84 -16.63 -14.71
N GLU A 234 -5.54 -16.50 -14.99
CA GLU A 234 -4.92 -16.86 -16.27
C GLU A 234 -5.08 -18.36 -16.59
N TYR A 235 -4.87 -19.22 -15.59
CA TYR A 235 -5.07 -20.66 -15.72
C TYR A 235 -6.50 -21.01 -16.14
N ILE A 236 -7.51 -20.41 -15.49
CA ILE A 236 -8.92 -20.62 -15.85
C ILE A 236 -9.17 -20.13 -17.28
N ALA A 237 -8.61 -18.98 -17.66
CA ALA A 237 -8.81 -18.41 -18.99
C ALA A 237 -8.18 -19.28 -20.09
N SER A 238 -6.97 -19.79 -19.87
CA SER A 238 -6.23 -20.60 -20.85
C SER A 238 -6.81 -22.02 -20.99
N ARG A 239 -7.30 -22.61 -19.90
CA ARG A 239 -7.91 -23.94 -19.92
C ARG A 239 -9.35 -23.96 -20.44
N GLN A 240 -10.02 -22.80 -20.52
CA GLN A 240 -11.36 -22.65 -21.08
C GLN A 240 -12.37 -23.72 -20.59
N PRO A 241 -12.67 -23.79 -19.28
CA PRO A 241 -13.55 -24.83 -18.73
C PRO A 241 -14.94 -24.87 -19.37
N TRP A 242 -15.43 -23.74 -19.89
CA TRP A 242 -16.70 -23.66 -20.63
C TRP A 242 -16.69 -24.45 -21.96
N ALA A 243 -15.52 -24.60 -22.59
CA ALA A 243 -15.33 -25.44 -23.76
C ALA A 243 -15.17 -26.91 -23.33
N LEU A 244 -14.34 -27.18 -22.33
CA LEU A 244 -14.13 -28.52 -21.77
C LEU A 244 -15.42 -29.17 -21.28
N ALA A 245 -16.35 -28.38 -20.74
CA ALA A 245 -17.67 -28.84 -20.33
C ALA A 245 -18.48 -29.53 -21.43
N LYS A 246 -18.15 -29.31 -22.71
CA LYS A 246 -18.80 -29.92 -23.86
C LYS A 246 -18.01 -31.08 -24.46
N SER A 247 -16.72 -31.20 -24.14
CA SER A 247 -15.79 -32.11 -24.85
C SER A 247 -15.07 -33.11 -23.96
N ASP A 248 -14.60 -32.71 -22.78
CA ASP A 248 -13.75 -33.52 -21.91
C ASP A 248 -14.08 -33.27 -20.43
N GLN A 249 -14.84 -34.20 -19.85
CA GLN A 249 -15.29 -34.09 -18.46
C GLN A 249 -14.16 -34.31 -17.45
N ALA A 250 -13.19 -35.17 -17.76
CA ALA A 250 -12.09 -35.46 -16.85
C ALA A 250 -11.13 -34.27 -16.77
N ALA A 251 -10.81 -33.64 -17.92
CA ALA A 251 -10.04 -32.41 -17.95
C ALA A 251 -10.76 -31.25 -17.25
N LEU A 252 -12.09 -31.14 -17.41
CA LEU A 252 -12.89 -30.16 -16.67
C LEU A 252 -12.76 -30.37 -15.15
N ASP A 253 -12.88 -31.60 -14.67
CA ASP A 253 -12.76 -31.90 -13.24
C ASP A 253 -11.40 -31.49 -12.67
N ALA A 254 -10.32 -31.81 -13.39
CA ALA A 254 -8.97 -31.40 -13.00
C ALA A 254 -8.83 -29.87 -12.95
N VAL A 255 -9.42 -29.14 -13.90
CA VAL A 255 -9.40 -27.66 -13.92
C VAL A 255 -10.16 -27.08 -12.74
N LEU A 256 -11.38 -27.55 -12.48
CA LEU A 256 -12.20 -27.07 -11.37
C LEU A 256 -11.57 -27.39 -10.02
N TRP A 257 -10.99 -28.58 -9.87
CA TRP A 257 -10.29 -28.99 -8.66
C TRP A 257 -9.07 -28.09 -8.37
N ASN A 258 -8.18 -27.92 -9.35
CA ASN A 258 -6.99 -27.11 -9.18
C ASN A 258 -7.33 -25.63 -8.90
N ALA A 259 -8.35 -25.07 -9.55
CA ALA A 259 -8.80 -23.70 -9.28
C ALA A 259 -9.39 -23.54 -7.86
N THR A 260 -10.17 -24.53 -7.40
CA THR A 260 -10.74 -24.56 -6.04
C THR A 260 -9.64 -24.67 -4.98
N GLU A 261 -8.63 -25.51 -5.22
CA GLU A 261 -7.46 -25.63 -4.32
C GLU A 261 -6.59 -24.37 -4.31
N ALA A 262 -6.45 -23.68 -5.44
CA ALA A 262 -5.76 -22.38 -5.47
C ALA A 262 -6.48 -21.35 -4.61
N VAL A 263 -7.81 -21.24 -4.71
CA VAL A 263 -8.61 -20.34 -3.88
C VAL A 263 -8.49 -20.69 -2.39
N ARG A 264 -8.50 -21.98 -2.04
CA ARG A 264 -8.27 -22.44 -0.65
C ARG A 264 -6.89 -21.98 -0.13
N LEU A 265 -5.84 -22.18 -0.93
CA LEU A 265 -4.48 -21.79 -0.54
C LEU A 265 -4.33 -20.27 -0.42
N ILE A 266 -4.93 -19.50 -1.33
CA ILE A 266 -4.98 -18.03 -1.26
C ILE A 266 -5.63 -17.58 0.06
N ALA A 267 -6.76 -18.18 0.44
CA ALA A 267 -7.42 -17.87 1.72
C ALA A 267 -6.59 -18.27 2.94
N ALA A 268 -5.86 -19.39 2.89
CA ALA A 268 -4.94 -19.78 3.96
C ALA A 268 -3.80 -18.78 4.12
N LEU A 269 -3.19 -18.35 3.02
CA LEU A 269 -2.08 -17.38 3.00
C LEU A 269 -2.52 -15.97 3.43
N LEU A 270 -3.72 -15.54 3.06
CA LEU A 270 -4.26 -14.23 3.48
C LEU A 270 -4.90 -14.26 4.87
N GLY A 271 -5.09 -15.43 5.47
CA GLY A 271 -5.73 -15.61 6.78
C GLY A 271 -5.15 -14.75 7.92
N PRO A 272 -3.83 -14.59 8.05
CA PRO A 272 -3.24 -13.68 9.06
C PRO A 272 -3.65 -12.21 8.89
N VAL A 273 -4.04 -11.80 7.67
CA VAL A 273 -4.36 -10.41 7.32
C VAL A 273 -5.87 -10.19 7.26
N MET A 274 -6.64 -11.10 6.65
CA MET A 274 -8.09 -11.01 6.48
C MET A 274 -8.81 -12.23 7.09
N PRO A 275 -8.80 -12.38 8.43
CA PRO A 275 -9.25 -13.60 9.10
C PRO A 275 -10.70 -13.98 8.78
N SER A 276 -11.64 -13.03 8.83
CA SER A 276 -13.07 -13.31 8.67
C SER A 276 -13.44 -13.62 7.22
N SER A 277 -12.90 -12.85 6.27
CA SER A 277 -13.13 -13.03 4.85
C SER A 277 -12.51 -14.33 4.34
N CYS A 278 -11.32 -14.68 4.84
CA CYS A 278 -10.69 -15.95 4.47
C CYS A 278 -11.43 -17.15 5.04
N GLU A 279 -12.06 -17.03 6.21
CA GLU A 279 -12.93 -18.08 6.75
C GLU A 279 -14.16 -18.30 5.87
N GLU A 280 -14.81 -17.21 5.43
CA GLU A 280 -15.92 -17.27 4.47
C GLU A 280 -15.48 -17.87 3.11
N ILE A 281 -14.29 -17.54 2.61
CA ILE A 281 -13.76 -18.15 1.38
C ILE A 281 -13.55 -19.65 1.57
N LEU A 282 -12.94 -20.06 2.68
CA LEU A 282 -12.70 -21.47 3.00
C LEU A 282 -14.02 -22.25 3.08
N ASP A 283 -15.05 -21.68 3.70
CA ASP A 283 -16.39 -22.28 3.74
C ASP A 283 -16.98 -22.44 2.33
N ARG A 284 -16.93 -21.40 1.51
CA ARG A 284 -17.44 -21.44 0.12
C ARG A 284 -16.77 -22.47 -0.77
N VAL A 285 -15.50 -22.79 -0.54
CA VAL A 285 -14.75 -23.79 -1.33
C VAL A 285 -14.75 -25.19 -0.70
N GLY A 286 -15.59 -25.42 0.32
CA GLY A 286 -15.71 -26.73 0.98
C GLY A 286 -14.49 -27.11 1.81
N ALA A 287 -13.84 -26.11 2.41
CA ALA A 287 -12.68 -26.25 3.30
C ALA A 287 -12.94 -25.62 4.69
N ALA A 288 -14.20 -25.51 5.10
CA ALA A 288 -14.58 -25.08 6.45
C ALA A 288 -13.89 -25.96 7.50
N GLY A 289 -13.31 -25.32 8.53
CA GLY A 289 -12.60 -26.04 9.60
C GLY A 289 -11.30 -26.73 9.18
N ALA A 290 -10.84 -26.57 7.94
CA ALA A 290 -9.53 -27.04 7.53
C ALA A 290 -8.43 -26.34 8.34
N ASP A 291 -7.31 -27.04 8.55
CA ASP A 291 -6.13 -26.44 9.16
C ASP A 291 -5.64 -25.27 8.30
N ARG A 292 -5.85 -24.05 8.81
CA ARG A 292 -5.48 -22.80 8.13
C ARG A 292 -3.97 -22.64 7.98
N THR A 293 -3.18 -23.45 8.70
CA THR A 293 -1.71 -23.48 8.58
C THR A 293 -1.22 -24.47 7.51
N SER A 294 -2.13 -25.31 6.98
CA SER A 294 -1.80 -26.24 5.91
C SER A 294 -1.71 -25.52 4.56
N LEU A 295 -0.47 -25.27 4.16
CA LEU A 295 -0.10 -24.65 2.88
C LEU A 295 0.17 -25.68 1.77
N THR A 296 -0.21 -26.93 1.98
CA THR A 296 -0.06 -28.00 0.98
C THR A 296 -1.11 -27.85 -0.13
N PHE A 297 -0.67 -27.79 -1.38
CA PHE A 297 -1.57 -27.74 -2.53
C PHE A 297 -2.16 -29.13 -2.84
N ALA A 298 -3.38 -29.17 -3.37
CA ALA A 298 -4.09 -30.38 -3.80
C ALA A 298 -4.36 -31.37 -2.65
N LEU A 299 -5.03 -30.91 -1.60
CA LEU A 299 -5.47 -31.77 -0.49
C LEU A 299 -6.45 -32.84 -0.99
N ALA A 300 -6.16 -34.12 -0.73
CA ALA A 300 -7.03 -35.22 -1.14
C ALA A 300 -8.43 -35.14 -0.50
N GLY A 301 -9.43 -35.68 -1.21
CA GLY A 301 -10.79 -35.84 -0.68
C GLY A 301 -11.86 -35.35 -1.64
N THR A 302 -12.98 -34.94 -1.06
CA THR A 302 -14.11 -34.31 -1.76
C THR A 302 -14.33 -32.90 -1.23
N LYS A 303 -14.96 -32.06 -2.05
CA LYS A 303 -15.32 -30.68 -1.68
C LYS A 303 -16.77 -30.43 -2.05
N THR A 304 -17.48 -29.80 -1.14
CA THR A 304 -18.81 -29.24 -1.40
C THR A 304 -18.70 -27.74 -1.40
N THR A 305 -18.70 -27.13 -2.59
CA THR A 305 -18.65 -25.68 -2.75
C THR A 305 -20.05 -25.09 -2.65
N SER A 306 -20.16 -23.85 -2.15
CA SER A 306 -21.41 -23.11 -2.15
C SER A 306 -21.27 -21.79 -2.92
N GLN A 307 -22.20 -21.56 -3.85
CA GLN A 307 -22.34 -20.28 -4.53
C GLN A 307 -23.19 -19.35 -3.65
N ARG A 308 -22.67 -18.14 -3.38
CA ARG A 308 -23.32 -17.10 -2.57
C ARG A 308 -23.12 -15.72 -3.22
N GLU A 309 -23.73 -14.69 -2.64
CA GLU A 309 -23.52 -13.30 -3.06
C GLU A 309 -22.04 -12.88 -2.98
N ALA A 310 -21.67 -11.84 -3.74
CA ALA A 310 -20.29 -11.35 -3.77
C ALA A 310 -19.77 -11.02 -2.37
N LEU A 311 -18.55 -11.48 -2.02
CA LEU A 311 -17.93 -11.15 -0.72
C LEU A 311 -17.71 -9.66 -0.54
N TRP A 312 -17.31 -9.00 -1.64
CA TRP A 312 -16.98 -7.59 -1.68
C TRP A 312 -17.75 -6.97 -2.84
N PRO A 313 -18.95 -6.41 -2.58
CA PRO A 313 -19.70 -5.67 -3.57
C PRO A 313 -18.86 -4.51 -4.09
N ARG A 314 -18.77 -4.35 -5.41
CA ARG A 314 -18.02 -3.25 -6.01
C ARG A 314 -18.61 -1.92 -5.55
N LEU A 315 -17.75 -1.04 -5.07
CA LEU A 315 -18.16 0.34 -4.78
C LEU A 315 -18.46 1.02 -6.11
N GLU A 316 -19.63 1.63 -6.22
CA GLU A 316 -19.86 2.60 -7.26
C GLU A 316 -18.81 3.69 -7.10
N THR A 317 -17.90 3.74 -8.06
CA THR A 317 -17.05 4.91 -8.21
C THR A 317 -18.00 6.08 -8.35
N LYS A 318 -17.75 7.22 -7.71
CA LYS A 318 -18.48 8.47 -8.02
C LYS A 318 -18.18 8.87 -9.47
N GLU A 319 -18.75 8.15 -10.41
CA GLU A 319 -18.94 8.48 -11.80
C GLU A 319 -20.44 8.30 -12.03
N LYS A 320 -21.10 9.39 -12.44
CA LYS A 320 -22.53 9.44 -12.70
C LYS A 320 -22.95 8.22 -13.52
N SER A 321 -23.76 7.36 -12.92
CA SER A 321 -24.49 6.32 -13.64
C SER A 321 -25.37 6.99 -14.69
N VAL A 322 -25.10 6.71 -15.96
CA VAL A 322 -26.07 6.88 -17.03
C VAL A 322 -26.83 5.57 -17.11
N THR A 323 -28.04 5.57 -16.56
CA THR A 323 -29.08 4.62 -16.93
C THR A 323 -30.33 5.42 -17.26
N ASP A 324 -30.81 5.24 -18.49
CA ASP A 324 -32.07 5.77 -19.03
C ASP A 324 -33.27 5.33 -18.18
N GLU A 325 -34.02 6.30 -17.63
CA GLU A 325 -35.48 6.50 -17.82
C GLU A 325 -36.08 7.50 -16.79
N PRO A 326 -37.22 8.16 -17.09
CA PRO A 326 -37.52 9.49 -16.57
C PRO A 326 -38.46 9.48 -15.36
N VAL A 327 -38.12 10.23 -14.31
CA VAL A 327 -39.09 10.62 -13.26
C VAL A 327 -39.01 12.12 -12.97
N LYS A 328 -40.19 12.76 -13.04
CA LYS A 328 -40.46 14.19 -12.83
C LYS A 328 -40.40 14.60 -11.34
N PRO A 329 -40.31 15.91 -11.04
CA PRO A 329 -39.64 16.44 -9.85
C PRO A 329 -40.58 16.72 -8.69
N THR A 330 -40.04 16.70 -7.46
CA THR A 330 -40.63 17.39 -6.30
C THR A 330 -39.57 18.15 -5.50
N ASP A 331 -39.69 19.47 -5.60
CA ASP A 331 -39.55 20.55 -4.61
C ASP A 331 -38.34 20.61 -3.65
N ALA A 332 -37.46 21.53 -4.09
CA ALA A 332 -36.53 22.43 -3.41
C ALA A 332 -36.60 22.64 -1.88
N VAL A 333 -35.41 22.60 -1.27
CA VAL A 333 -34.97 23.46 -0.14
C VAL A 333 -33.57 23.99 -0.50
N PRO A 334 -33.21 25.26 -0.22
CA PRO A 334 -32.05 25.93 -0.82
C PRO A 334 -30.72 25.51 -0.16
N THR A 335 -29.74 25.18 -0.99
CA THR A 335 -28.36 24.86 -0.60
C THR A 335 -27.45 26.09 -0.80
N PRO A 336 -26.45 26.34 0.07
CA PRO A 336 -25.52 27.46 -0.07
C PRO A 336 -24.67 27.35 -1.35
N GLU A 337 -24.22 28.49 -1.88
CA GLU A 337 -23.44 28.62 -3.11
C GLU A 337 -22.32 27.56 -3.25
N ALA A 338 -22.44 26.78 -4.33
CA ALA A 338 -21.47 25.76 -4.69
C ALA A 338 -20.16 26.38 -5.19
N PRO A 339 -18.99 25.79 -4.85
CA PRO A 339 -17.73 26.14 -5.49
C PRO A 339 -17.82 25.86 -7.00
N LYS A 340 -17.20 26.72 -7.81
CA LYS A 340 -17.21 26.61 -9.27
C LYS A 340 -16.77 25.20 -9.70
N PRO A 341 -17.47 24.56 -10.64
CA PRO A 341 -17.09 23.24 -11.14
C PRO A 341 -15.67 23.28 -11.72
N VAL A 342 -14.81 22.36 -11.27
CA VAL A 342 -13.56 22.03 -11.95
C VAL A 342 -13.94 21.50 -13.34
N GLU A 343 -13.30 22.01 -14.39
CA GLU A 343 -13.52 21.58 -15.76
C GLU A 343 -13.39 20.06 -15.85
N GLN A 344 -14.48 19.38 -16.22
CA GLN A 344 -14.51 17.92 -16.34
C GLN A 344 -13.59 17.51 -17.48
N TRP A 345 -12.72 16.52 -17.23
CA TRP A 345 -11.86 15.99 -18.27
C TRP A 345 -12.70 15.49 -19.46
N PRO A 346 -12.39 15.90 -20.69
CA PRO A 346 -13.13 15.47 -21.88
C PRO A 346 -12.96 13.96 -22.08
N MET A 347 -13.95 13.19 -21.62
CA MET A 347 -13.98 11.73 -21.68
C MET A 347 -14.11 11.18 -23.11
N ASP A 348 -14.49 12.04 -24.06
CA ASP A 348 -14.66 11.77 -25.49
C ASP A 348 -13.34 11.86 -26.29
N GLN A 349 -12.24 12.28 -25.66
CA GLN A 349 -10.93 12.48 -26.33
C GLN A 349 -9.83 11.56 -25.78
N ARG A 350 -10.18 10.32 -25.42
CA ARG A 350 -9.17 9.32 -24.99
C ARG A 350 -8.26 8.96 -26.16
N ILE A 351 -6.96 9.12 -25.97
CA ILE A 351 -5.94 8.69 -26.92
C ILE A 351 -5.52 7.25 -26.65
N SER A 352 -5.05 6.54 -27.68
CA SER A 352 -4.48 5.20 -27.50
C SER A 352 -3.12 5.28 -26.79
N ILE A 353 -2.65 4.15 -26.25
CA ILE A 353 -1.27 4.06 -25.72
C ILE A 353 -0.24 4.35 -26.83
N ASP A 354 -0.54 3.99 -28.08
CA ASP A 354 0.32 4.26 -29.23
C ASP A 354 0.45 5.76 -29.50
N ASP A 355 -0.60 6.54 -29.25
CA ASP A 355 -0.55 8.00 -29.36
C ASP A 355 0.29 8.63 -28.24
N PHE A 356 0.22 8.08 -27.03
CA PHE A 356 1.09 8.52 -25.94
C PHE A 356 2.57 8.18 -26.22
N LEU A 357 2.85 6.98 -26.74
CA LEU A 357 4.21 6.54 -27.08
C LEU A 357 4.87 7.39 -28.18
N LYS A 358 4.08 8.11 -29.00
CA LYS A 358 4.58 9.09 -29.98
C LYS A 358 5.15 10.34 -29.31
N ILE A 359 4.86 10.62 -28.05
CA ILE A 359 5.35 11.79 -27.33
C ILE A 359 6.69 11.43 -26.65
N ASP A 360 7.76 12.16 -26.96
CA ASP A 360 9.07 11.98 -26.30
C ASP A 360 9.17 12.95 -25.12
N LEU A 361 8.83 12.48 -23.93
CA LEU A 361 8.96 13.23 -22.69
C LEU A 361 10.35 13.02 -22.07
N ARG A 362 11.04 14.11 -21.70
CA ARG A 362 12.39 14.05 -21.13
C ARG A 362 12.58 14.97 -19.94
N VAL A 363 13.48 14.58 -19.04
CA VAL A 363 14.00 15.43 -17.98
C VAL A 363 15.14 16.28 -18.55
N VAL A 364 15.11 17.60 -18.31
CA VAL A 364 16.20 18.52 -18.67
C VAL A 364 16.59 19.39 -17.49
N LYS A 365 17.84 19.84 -17.46
CA LYS A 365 18.33 20.79 -16.46
C LYS A 365 18.40 22.19 -17.03
N VAL A 366 17.83 23.17 -16.34
CA VAL A 366 17.93 24.58 -16.77
C VAL A 366 19.33 25.11 -16.48
N LEU A 367 20.01 25.59 -17.52
CA LEU A 367 21.34 26.19 -17.43
C LEU A 367 21.25 27.71 -17.27
N THR A 368 20.42 28.36 -18.09
CA THR A 368 20.15 29.81 -18.00
C THR A 368 18.67 30.08 -18.20
N ALA A 369 18.20 31.18 -17.60
CA ALA A 369 16.83 31.66 -17.73
C ALA A 369 16.83 33.19 -17.89
N GLU A 370 16.04 33.71 -18.83
CA GLU A 370 15.95 35.14 -19.13
C GLU A 370 14.50 35.52 -19.46
N LYS A 371 14.00 36.63 -18.90
CA LYS A 371 12.68 37.15 -19.28
C LYS A 371 12.72 37.63 -20.73
N VAL A 372 11.73 37.26 -21.52
CA VAL A 372 11.67 37.65 -22.94
C VAL A 372 11.22 39.10 -23.05
N ALA A 373 12.06 39.95 -23.67
CA ALA A 373 11.73 41.35 -23.90
C ALA A 373 10.41 41.50 -24.69
N GLY A 374 9.52 42.37 -24.20
CA GLY A 374 8.20 42.57 -24.81
C GLY A 374 7.11 41.59 -24.37
N SER A 375 7.40 40.63 -23.48
CA SER A 375 6.40 39.73 -22.90
C SER A 375 6.49 39.68 -21.37
N LYS A 376 5.33 39.74 -20.71
CA LYS A 376 5.22 39.53 -19.24
C LYS A 376 5.12 38.06 -18.86
N LYS A 377 4.87 37.18 -19.84
CA LYS A 377 4.54 35.75 -19.61
C LYS A 377 5.66 34.80 -20.01
N LEU A 378 6.54 35.21 -20.93
CA LEU A 378 7.51 34.30 -21.54
C LEU A 378 8.88 34.39 -20.87
N MET A 379 9.43 33.22 -20.57
CA MET A 379 10.79 33.00 -20.10
C MET A 379 11.54 32.20 -21.16
N LYS A 380 12.71 32.68 -21.57
CA LYS A 380 13.65 31.94 -22.43
C LYS A 380 14.56 31.12 -21.52
N LEU A 381 14.64 29.82 -21.79
CA LEU A 381 15.47 28.88 -21.06
C LEU A 381 16.50 28.27 -22.01
N THR A 382 17.75 28.22 -21.58
CA THR A 382 18.74 27.29 -22.17
C THR A 382 18.81 26.09 -21.26
N VAL A 383 18.54 24.90 -21.79
CA VAL A 383 18.48 23.66 -21.02
C VAL A 383 19.51 22.65 -21.52
N ASP A 384 20.05 21.87 -20.60
CA ASP A 384 20.82 20.66 -20.88
C ASP A 384 19.86 19.48 -21.03
N ALA A 385 19.85 18.87 -22.22
CA ALA A 385 19.07 17.67 -22.53
C ALA A 385 19.94 16.40 -22.50
N GLY A 386 21.11 16.44 -21.85
CA GLY A 386 22.05 15.35 -21.70
C GLY A 386 23.03 15.24 -22.86
N SER A 387 22.53 15.12 -24.09
CA SER A 387 23.38 15.02 -25.30
C SER A 387 23.61 16.35 -26.02
N GLU A 388 22.78 17.35 -25.75
CA GLU A 388 22.82 18.66 -26.40
C GLU A 388 22.17 19.73 -25.52
N GLN A 389 22.43 21.00 -25.84
CA GLN A 389 21.70 22.12 -25.26
C GLN A 389 20.57 22.56 -26.18
N ARG A 390 19.42 22.91 -25.59
CA ARG A 390 18.25 23.40 -26.33
C ARG A 390 17.76 24.73 -25.78
N THR A 391 17.24 25.55 -26.69
CA THR A 391 16.51 26.77 -26.32
C THR A 391 15.02 26.47 -26.25
N LEU A 392 14.39 26.79 -25.12
CA LEU A 392 12.96 26.67 -24.88
C LEU A 392 12.39 28.03 -24.52
N VAL A 393 11.16 28.32 -24.95
CA VAL A 393 10.42 29.51 -24.53
C VAL A 393 9.15 29.06 -23.83
N ALA A 394 9.03 29.35 -22.54
CA ALA A 394 7.96 28.85 -21.67
C ALA A 394 7.13 29.99 -21.06
N GLY A 395 5.81 29.80 -20.97
CA GLY A 395 4.85 30.76 -20.42
C GLY A 395 4.82 30.84 -18.89
N ILE A 396 5.99 30.87 -18.23
CA ILE A 396 6.12 30.70 -16.77
C ILE A 396 6.63 31.95 -16.04
N ALA A 397 6.85 33.06 -16.74
CA ALA A 397 7.48 34.26 -16.17
C ALA A 397 6.61 35.02 -15.15
N GLU A 398 5.30 34.75 -15.07
CA GLU A 398 4.41 35.31 -14.04
C GLU A 398 4.50 34.57 -12.70
N ALA A 399 5.07 33.36 -12.71
CA ALA A 399 5.18 32.47 -11.56
C ALA A 399 6.60 32.32 -11.01
N TYR A 400 7.61 32.45 -11.86
CA TYR A 400 9.00 32.20 -11.50
C TYR A 400 9.93 33.32 -11.96
N GLU A 401 10.87 33.67 -11.09
CA GLU A 401 12.00 34.53 -11.41
C GLU A 401 13.14 33.71 -12.04
N ALA A 402 13.98 34.35 -12.87
CA ALA A 402 15.00 33.67 -13.65
C ALA A 402 15.98 32.88 -12.77
N GLU A 403 16.38 33.45 -11.64
CA GLU A 403 17.34 32.89 -10.68
C GLU A 403 16.80 31.61 -10.02
N GLN A 404 15.47 31.49 -9.89
CA GLN A 404 14.84 30.32 -9.29
C GLN A 404 14.84 29.10 -10.22
N LEU A 405 15.04 29.33 -11.52
CA LEU A 405 14.95 28.30 -12.54
C LEU A 405 16.31 27.65 -12.81
N VAL A 406 17.39 28.42 -12.70
CA VAL A 406 18.75 27.91 -12.94
C VAL A 406 19.07 26.74 -12.00
N GLY A 407 19.50 25.62 -12.57
CA GLY A 407 19.83 24.39 -11.86
C GLY A 407 18.65 23.44 -11.60
N ARG A 408 17.40 23.87 -11.83
CA ARG A 408 16.23 22.99 -11.68
C ARG A 408 16.15 21.95 -12.79
N HIS A 409 15.62 20.78 -12.44
CA HIS A 409 15.25 19.74 -13.39
C HIS A 409 13.77 19.83 -13.68
N VAL A 410 13.40 19.85 -14.96
CA VAL A 410 12.01 20.00 -15.41
C VAL A 410 11.68 18.99 -16.50
N ALA A 411 10.40 18.63 -16.61
CA ALA A 411 9.91 17.76 -17.67
C ALA A 411 9.58 18.58 -18.93
N ILE A 412 9.98 18.07 -20.09
CA ILE A 412 9.68 18.69 -21.40
C ILE A 412 9.12 17.67 -22.38
N VAL A 413 8.37 18.16 -23.37
CA VAL A 413 8.13 17.44 -24.63
C VAL A 413 9.27 17.78 -25.59
N ALA A 414 10.09 16.77 -25.92
CA ALA A 414 11.33 16.92 -26.67
C ALA A 414 11.18 16.76 -28.19
N ASN A 415 10.09 16.17 -28.68
CA ASN A 415 9.89 15.89 -30.12
C ASN A 415 8.79 16.74 -30.79
N LEU A 416 8.46 17.90 -30.21
CA LEU A 416 7.62 18.89 -30.88
C LEU A 416 8.39 19.62 -31.99
N LYS A 417 7.68 19.99 -33.07
CA LYS A 417 8.24 20.85 -34.11
C LYS A 417 8.64 22.21 -33.51
N PRO A 418 9.77 22.80 -33.92
CA PRO A 418 10.18 24.11 -33.42
C PRO A 418 9.11 25.17 -33.68
N ALA A 419 8.91 26.07 -32.70
CA ALA A 419 7.94 27.16 -32.80
C ALA A 419 8.63 28.50 -32.51
N LYS A 420 8.33 29.54 -33.30
CA LYS A 420 8.85 30.89 -33.07
C LYS A 420 7.91 31.69 -32.18
N LEU A 421 8.39 32.10 -31.01
CA LEU A 421 7.66 32.88 -30.01
C LEU A 421 8.42 34.19 -29.76
N MET A 422 7.80 35.32 -30.08
CA MET A 422 8.44 36.65 -29.99
C MET A 422 9.82 36.71 -30.69
N GLY A 423 9.94 36.05 -31.84
CA GLY A 423 11.18 36.00 -32.62
C GLY A 423 12.22 34.98 -32.13
N ILE A 424 12.00 34.30 -31.00
CA ILE A 424 12.89 33.26 -30.46
C ILE A 424 12.36 31.89 -30.86
N GLU A 425 13.22 31.02 -31.38
CA GLU A 425 12.86 29.65 -31.75
C GLU A 425 12.91 28.72 -30.52
N SER A 426 11.76 28.14 -30.16
CA SER A 426 11.61 27.17 -29.06
C SER A 426 11.63 25.74 -29.60
N ASN A 427 12.55 24.93 -29.09
CA ASN A 427 12.82 23.55 -29.52
C ASN A 427 12.29 22.51 -28.52
N GLY A 428 11.04 22.71 -28.10
CA GLY A 428 10.33 21.87 -27.13
C GLY A 428 9.33 22.67 -26.30
N MET A 429 8.65 21.97 -25.38
CA MET A 429 7.65 22.56 -24.49
C MET A 429 7.88 22.10 -23.06
N VAL A 430 7.95 23.05 -22.11
CA VAL A 430 8.03 22.75 -20.68
C VAL A 430 6.65 22.38 -20.15
N LEU A 431 6.57 21.32 -19.34
CA LEU A 431 5.32 20.89 -18.70
C LEU A 431 5.09 21.64 -17.38
N ALA A 432 3.92 22.25 -17.26
CA ALA A 432 3.46 22.92 -16.06
C ALA A 432 1.95 22.71 -15.86
N ALA A 433 1.53 22.53 -14.62
CA ALA A 433 0.12 22.52 -14.24
C ALA A 433 -0.36 23.96 -14.00
N SER A 434 -1.46 24.37 -14.63
CA SER A 434 -2.05 25.71 -14.42
C SER A 434 -3.47 25.55 -13.88
N PRO A 435 -3.71 25.78 -12.58
CA PRO A 435 -5.08 25.81 -12.05
C PRO A 435 -5.84 27.00 -12.64
N ASP A 436 -7.17 26.90 -12.76
CA ASP A 436 -8.00 27.96 -13.37
C ASP A 436 -7.76 29.32 -12.72
N GLY A 437 -7.27 30.28 -13.52
CA GLY A 437 -6.92 31.63 -13.06
C GLY A 437 -5.67 31.71 -12.16
N GLY A 438 -4.98 30.60 -11.93
CA GLY A 438 -3.77 30.51 -11.10
C GLY A 438 -2.47 30.54 -11.90
N LYS A 439 -1.35 30.61 -11.18
CA LYS A 439 0.00 30.66 -11.74
C LYS A 439 0.48 29.26 -12.16
N PRO A 440 1.24 29.12 -13.26
CA PRO A 440 1.77 27.83 -13.69
C PRO A 440 2.73 27.24 -12.64
N ILE A 441 2.60 25.95 -12.39
CA ILE A 441 3.42 25.16 -11.47
C ILE A 441 4.20 24.13 -12.27
N LEU A 442 5.53 24.22 -12.25
CA LEU A 442 6.40 23.30 -12.97
C LEU A 442 6.33 21.88 -12.40
N VAL A 443 6.34 20.88 -13.29
CA VAL A 443 6.53 19.47 -12.90
C VAL A 443 7.94 19.31 -12.32
N ASN A 444 8.04 18.81 -11.09
CA ASN A 444 9.30 18.63 -10.37
C ASN A 444 9.55 17.16 -10.03
N PHE A 445 10.81 16.78 -9.84
CA PHE A 445 11.25 15.45 -9.43
C PHE A 445 11.85 15.52 -8.03
N GLU A 446 11.37 14.69 -7.12
CA GLU A 446 11.88 14.63 -5.74
C GLU A 446 13.37 14.22 -5.70
N THR A 447 13.74 13.24 -6.51
CA THR A 447 15.14 12.91 -6.81
C THR A 447 15.36 13.10 -8.32
N PRO A 448 16.10 14.13 -8.76
CA PRO A 448 16.20 14.47 -10.18
C PRO A 448 17.00 13.41 -10.95
N PRO A 449 16.41 12.78 -11.99
CA PRO A 449 17.16 11.92 -12.90
C PRO A 449 18.18 12.72 -13.73
N ALA A 450 19.15 12.03 -14.33
CA ALA A 450 20.13 12.67 -15.21
C ALA A 450 19.44 13.39 -16.39
N PRO A 451 19.94 14.58 -16.82
CA PRO A 451 19.43 15.25 -18.01
C PRO A 451 19.40 14.33 -19.25
N GLY A 452 18.33 14.40 -20.03
CA GLY A 452 18.09 13.55 -21.19
C GLY A 452 17.36 12.23 -20.89
N THR A 453 17.14 11.89 -19.62
CA THR A 453 16.37 10.71 -19.21
C THR A 453 14.95 10.78 -19.75
N ARG A 454 14.50 9.70 -20.41
CA ARG A 454 13.14 9.58 -20.95
C ARG A 454 12.14 9.28 -19.83
N ILE A 455 11.05 10.03 -19.80
CA ILE A 455 9.87 9.81 -18.94
C ILE A 455 8.95 8.84 -19.69
N ARG A 456 8.49 7.79 -19.03
CA ARG A 456 7.70 6.70 -19.63
C ARG A 456 6.37 6.54 -18.93
#